data_AF-A0A1W4XPJ7-F1
#
_entry.id   AF-A0A1W4XPJ7-F1
#
_cell.length_a   1.000
_cell.length_b   1.000
_cell.length_c   1.000
_cell.angle_alpha   90.00
_cell.angle_beta   90.00
_cell.angle_gamma   90.00
#
_symmetry.space_group_name_H-M   'P 1'
#
loop_
_entity.id
_entity.type
_entity.pdbx_description
1 polymer ?
#
loop_
_entity_poly.entity_id
_entity_poly.type
_entity_poly.pdbx_seq_one_letter_code
_entity_poly.pdbx_strand_id
1 'polypeptide(L)'
;MDDGYLDEAVSYDKSGPTPPKQGRSLSPRPNGSIAQPSNSFNYKSYSPKITTQNSSSINENMPTHVVDGDNVLPLTHTISFYRRQQPQTTVTPVRQVIRQPSLEEQPEAEALEEGVDKKIQALLDEVSKQQTVISQTSQALNLCYSTLEFTGSTEQVEAEKVLLLATHRRQAALHEIQRLKVEGTLRPKSTRTAGFHVEKGTLTISNVVLPLKREYARALAAAGGKGHHVICLVKCDEQVVSTQLVSTVAGSLKNLELELNIPGTIVLENVRGDFTVTFEVYCLQAQEEILPHEVKYHIHKKQGKVTPKKPKAENRMIKPPKESPAGPQAVRSPTFALIGYVVLSIQATKKKQWTLNKTPSMSPLEGTVQMTINYKPQITVKHKGFLTMFEDVSGFGAWHRRWCMLEKGVLVYWKYPDDEKKKEPINSIDLNYCATEKVGPVSREICARLNTFLIEIERDAQPQDKESLVTIRKGKKTIIRHLLSADTKEERIEWCDAFNKALAALRLSK
;
A
#
# COMPACT_ATOMS: atom_id res chain seq x y z
N MET A 1 1.37 49.02 25.52
CA MET A 1 1.75 49.90 24.42
C MET A 1 1.99 49.06 23.18
N ASP A 2 1.03 48.71 22.34
CA ASP A 2 -0.44 48.68 22.32
C ASP A 2 -0.75 48.01 20.96
N ASP A 3 -1.45 46.89 20.96
CA ASP A 3 -2.85 46.74 20.47
C ASP A 3 -2.95 46.67 18.94
N GLY A 4 -3.33 45.54 18.33
CA GLY A 4 -4.74 45.15 18.07
C GLY A 4 -4.87 44.92 16.55
N TYR A 5 -5.72 44.10 15.94
CA TYR A 5 -7.01 43.52 16.32
C TYR A 5 -7.41 42.50 15.20
N LEU A 6 -8.10 41.42 15.56
CA LEU A 6 -9.29 40.81 14.90
C LEU A 6 -9.31 39.29 15.00
N ASP A 7 -10.07 38.84 16.00
CA ASP A 7 -10.63 37.51 16.19
C ASP A 7 -12.15 37.74 16.33
N GLU A 8 -12.99 37.01 15.60
CA GLU A 8 -14.40 36.87 16.00
C GLU A 8 -15.02 35.60 15.41
N ALA A 9 -15.36 34.70 16.33
CA ALA A 9 -16.12 33.48 16.15
C ALA A 9 -17.63 33.78 16.05
N VAL A 10 -18.36 32.98 15.27
CA VAL A 10 -19.83 33.07 15.20
C VAL A 10 -20.45 31.77 15.71
N SER A 11 -21.20 31.91 16.80
CA SER A 11 -21.99 30.89 17.49
C SER A 11 -23.34 30.62 16.81
N TYR A 12 -23.81 29.38 16.98
CA TYR A 12 -25.15 28.87 16.63
C TYR A 12 -26.27 29.54 17.44
N ASP A 13 -27.42 29.83 16.82
CA ASP A 13 -28.72 29.44 17.38
C ASP A 13 -29.90 29.38 16.37
N LYS A 14 -30.93 28.60 16.74
CA LYS A 14 -32.09 28.11 15.96
C LYS A 14 -33.21 29.13 15.69
N SER A 15 -33.91 28.98 14.55
CA SER A 15 -35.39 28.80 14.39
C SER A 15 -36.07 29.54 13.20
N GLY A 16 -36.89 28.78 12.43
CA GLY A 16 -38.03 29.24 11.60
C GLY A 16 -37.81 29.42 10.08
N PRO A 17 -38.87 29.45 9.23
CA PRO A 17 -40.12 28.68 9.21
C PRO A 17 -40.38 27.94 7.86
N THR A 18 -41.28 26.95 7.86
CA THR A 18 -41.68 26.10 6.70
C THR A 18 -42.69 26.80 5.76
N PRO A 19 -42.61 26.63 4.42
CA PRO A 19 -43.60 27.20 3.48
C PRO A 19 -44.81 26.28 3.18
N PRO A 20 -45.92 26.83 2.62
CA PRO A 20 -47.28 26.30 2.78
C PRO A 20 -47.78 25.38 1.65
N LYS A 21 -48.80 24.58 2.00
CA LYS A 21 -49.61 23.71 1.12
C LYS A 21 -50.49 24.53 0.16
N GLN A 22 -50.47 24.19 -1.13
CA GLN A 22 -51.55 24.51 -2.07
C GLN A 22 -52.32 23.25 -2.44
N GLY A 23 -53.66 23.37 -2.54
CA GLY A 23 -54.59 22.28 -2.81
C GLY A 23 -55.33 22.41 -4.14
N ARG A 24 -55.76 21.24 -4.62
CA ARG A 24 -56.90 20.90 -5.49
C ARG A 24 -57.04 21.53 -6.89
N SER A 25 -56.99 20.66 -7.89
CA SER A 25 -58.00 20.63 -8.97
C SER A 25 -58.58 19.22 -9.14
N LEU A 26 -59.85 19.17 -9.54
CA LEU A 26 -60.79 18.05 -9.51
C LEU A 26 -60.77 17.21 -10.82
N SER A 27 -60.90 15.88 -10.64
CA SER A 27 -61.63 14.82 -11.41
C SER A 27 -62.08 15.03 -12.88
N PRO A 28 -62.11 13.97 -13.75
CA PRO A 28 -62.85 12.73 -13.49
C PRO A 28 -62.22 11.36 -13.88
N ARG A 29 -62.62 10.33 -13.11
CA ARG A 29 -62.57 8.86 -13.36
C ARG A 29 -63.63 8.47 -14.43
N PRO A 30 -63.65 7.27 -15.07
CA PRO A 30 -63.41 5.94 -14.43
C PRO A 30 -62.84 4.78 -15.30
N ASN A 31 -62.25 3.77 -14.64
CA ASN A 31 -62.62 2.34 -14.70
C ASN A 31 -61.49 1.41 -14.21
N GLY A 32 -61.86 0.38 -13.40
CA GLY A 32 -61.13 -0.89 -13.33
C GLY A 32 -60.48 -1.30 -11.99
N SER A 33 -61.30 -1.88 -11.09
CA SER A 33 -61.01 -2.94 -10.09
C SER A 33 -59.79 -2.86 -9.13
N ILE A 34 -60.13 -2.73 -7.84
CA ILE A 34 -59.28 -2.86 -6.64
C ILE A 34 -59.11 -4.34 -6.24
N ALA A 35 -57.92 -4.67 -5.73
CA ALA A 35 -57.51 -5.95 -5.17
C ALA A 35 -58.23 -6.35 -3.87
N GLN A 36 -58.49 -7.64 -3.72
CA GLN A 36 -59.05 -8.29 -2.53
C GLN A 36 -57.95 -8.88 -1.63
N PRO A 37 -58.10 -8.86 -0.30
CA PRO A 37 -57.45 -9.80 0.62
C PRO A 37 -58.40 -10.94 1.01
N SER A 38 -57.96 -12.18 0.85
CA SER A 38 -58.69 -13.39 1.23
C SER A 38 -58.25 -13.90 2.61
N ASN A 39 -59.20 -14.03 3.53
CA ASN A 39 -59.07 -14.74 4.80
C ASN A 39 -60.14 -15.83 4.86
N SER A 40 -59.75 -17.11 4.82
CA SER A 40 -60.64 -18.23 5.13
C SER A 40 -59.91 -19.25 6.00
N PHE A 41 -60.39 -19.50 7.20
CA PHE A 41 -60.99 -20.78 7.63
C PHE A 41 -61.19 -20.78 9.16
N ASN A 42 -62.45 -20.95 9.56
CA ASN A 42 -62.91 -21.18 10.93
C ASN A 42 -62.89 -22.69 11.23
N TYR A 43 -62.54 -23.11 12.45
CA TYR A 43 -63.06 -24.36 13.01
C TYR A 43 -63.34 -24.27 14.51
N LYS A 44 -64.47 -24.89 14.87
CA LYS A 44 -65.16 -24.86 16.17
C LYS A 44 -64.51 -25.75 17.21
N SER A 45 -64.65 -25.34 18.47
CA SER A 45 -64.29 -26.02 19.71
C SER A 45 -65.06 -27.32 19.96
N TYR A 46 -64.35 -28.35 20.45
CA TYR A 46 -64.94 -29.46 21.20
C TYR A 46 -63.93 -30.02 22.23
N SER A 47 -64.39 -30.35 23.42
CA SER A 47 -63.60 -30.98 24.49
C SER A 47 -64.42 -32.10 25.13
N PRO A 48 -63.80 -33.26 25.44
CA PRO A 48 -64.32 -34.11 26.51
C PRO A 48 -63.25 -34.51 27.54
N LYS A 49 -63.73 -34.76 28.77
CA LYS A 49 -63.02 -35.21 29.97
C LYS A 49 -63.09 -36.74 30.14
N ILE A 50 -62.40 -37.26 31.19
CA ILE A 50 -62.58 -38.53 31.95
C ILE A 50 -61.56 -39.63 31.57
N THR A 51 -60.95 -40.47 32.42
CA THR A 51 -60.75 -40.62 33.89
C THR A 51 -59.70 -41.73 34.09
N THR A 52 -58.94 -41.68 35.19
CA THR A 52 -57.89 -42.61 35.64
C THR A 52 -58.43 -43.97 36.12
N GLN A 53 -57.71 -45.06 35.83
CA GLN A 53 -57.74 -46.30 36.64
C GLN A 53 -56.33 -46.91 36.75
N ASN A 54 -55.97 -47.26 37.98
CA ASN A 54 -54.80 -48.08 38.35
C ASN A 54 -55.17 -49.57 38.30
N SER A 55 -54.29 -50.41 37.77
CA SER A 55 -54.20 -51.82 38.18
C SER A 55 -52.77 -52.35 38.02
N SER A 56 -52.34 -53.08 39.04
CA SER A 56 -51.06 -53.75 39.22
C SER A 56 -51.10 -55.19 38.69
N SER A 57 -50.06 -55.62 37.97
CA SER A 57 -49.65 -57.04 37.95
C SER A 57 -48.18 -57.19 37.52
N ILE A 58 -47.45 -57.99 38.29
CA ILE A 58 -46.10 -58.47 38.04
C ILE A 58 -46.21 -59.58 36.99
N ASN A 59 -45.38 -59.54 35.95
CA ASN A 59 -45.17 -60.69 35.07
C ASN A 59 -43.68 -60.88 34.81
N GLU A 60 -43.19 -62.02 35.28
CA GLU A 60 -41.88 -62.61 35.02
C GLU A 60 -41.84 -63.16 33.59
N ASN A 61 -41.15 -62.45 32.70
CA ASN A 61 -40.35 -63.01 31.58
C ASN A 61 -40.00 -61.84 30.65
N MET A 62 -38.77 -61.36 30.75
CA MET A 62 -38.23 -60.37 29.83
C MET A 62 -36.95 -60.93 29.19
N PRO A 63 -36.78 -60.80 27.87
CA PRO A 63 -35.63 -61.37 27.17
C PRO A 63 -34.33 -60.69 27.61
N THR A 64 -33.32 -61.48 27.96
CA THR A 64 -32.01 -61.03 28.46
C THR A 64 -30.96 -60.84 27.35
N HIS A 65 -31.34 -61.01 26.08
CA HIS A 65 -30.46 -60.91 24.93
C HIS A 65 -31.13 -60.18 23.77
N VAL A 66 -30.32 -59.55 22.91
CA VAL A 66 -30.74 -58.94 21.64
C VAL A 66 -30.00 -59.65 20.52
N VAL A 67 -30.70 -60.00 19.46
CA VAL A 67 -30.14 -60.68 18.27
C VAL A 67 -29.84 -59.62 17.22
N ASP A 68 -28.58 -59.52 16.80
CA ASP A 68 -28.14 -58.67 15.69
C ASP A 68 -27.39 -59.56 14.67
N GLY A 69 -28.09 -59.95 13.61
CA GLY A 69 -27.61 -60.98 12.67
C GLY A 69 -27.44 -62.35 13.35
N ASP A 70 -26.33 -63.06 13.05
CA ASP A 70 -26.03 -64.39 13.60
C ASP A 70 -25.38 -64.38 15.00
N ASN A 71 -25.23 -63.21 15.63
CA ASN A 71 -24.64 -63.10 16.98
C ASN A 71 -25.68 -62.70 18.03
N VAL A 72 -25.68 -63.43 19.15
CA VAL A 72 -26.54 -63.19 20.31
C VAL A 72 -25.73 -62.50 21.40
N LEU A 73 -26.07 -61.25 21.74
CA LEU A 73 -25.39 -60.47 22.78
C LEU A 73 -26.27 -60.24 24.01
N PRO A 74 -25.75 -60.39 25.24
CA PRO A 74 -26.50 -60.15 26.46
C PRO A 74 -26.71 -58.65 26.73
N LEU A 75 -27.87 -58.29 27.25
CA LEU A 75 -28.21 -56.92 27.64
C LEU A 75 -27.36 -56.46 28.84
N THR A 76 -26.63 -55.36 28.69
CA THR A 76 -25.73 -54.82 29.73
C THR A 76 -26.47 -54.17 30.91
N HIS A 77 -27.76 -53.84 30.76
CA HIS A 77 -28.62 -53.29 31.80
C HIS A 77 -30.08 -53.75 31.65
N THR A 78 -30.85 -53.71 32.74
CA THR A 78 -32.28 -54.07 32.76
C THR A 78 -33.12 -53.10 31.91
N ILE A 79 -34.16 -53.62 31.26
CA ILE A 79 -35.01 -52.87 30.33
C ILE A 79 -35.73 -51.68 31.01
N SER A 80 -35.92 -51.74 32.33
CA SER A 80 -36.42 -50.64 33.16
C SER A 80 -35.47 -49.43 33.23
N PHE A 81 -34.16 -49.63 33.05
CA PHE A 81 -33.15 -48.56 32.98
C PHE A 81 -33.28 -47.75 31.68
N TYR A 82 -33.43 -48.44 30.54
CA TYR A 82 -33.63 -47.79 29.24
C TYR A 82 -34.98 -47.06 29.13
N ARG A 83 -36.05 -47.62 29.72
CA ARG A 83 -37.37 -46.96 29.75
C ARG A 83 -37.36 -45.67 30.59
N ARG A 84 -36.51 -45.58 31.62
CA ARG A 84 -36.30 -44.35 32.42
C ARG A 84 -35.45 -43.30 31.73
N GLN A 85 -34.69 -43.67 30.69
CA GLN A 85 -33.89 -42.72 29.90
C GLN A 85 -34.61 -42.18 28.66
N GLN A 86 -35.83 -42.65 28.35
CA GLN A 86 -36.66 -42.01 27.33
C GLN A 86 -37.38 -40.79 27.94
N PRO A 87 -37.12 -39.56 27.46
CA PRO A 87 -37.90 -38.40 27.86
C PRO A 87 -39.33 -38.52 27.33
N GLN A 88 -40.32 -38.33 28.21
CA GLN A 88 -41.73 -38.18 27.82
C GLN A 88 -41.89 -36.97 26.90
N THR A 89 -42.05 -37.21 25.61
CA THR A 89 -42.35 -36.20 24.60
C THR A 89 -43.84 -35.88 24.61
N THR A 90 -44.22 -34.83 25.35
CA THR A 90 -45.43 -34.03 25.04
C THR A 90 -45.13 -32.57 25.32
N VAL A 91 -44.57 -31.87 24.32
CA VAL A 91 -44.82 -30.49 23.88
C VAL A 91 -43.80 -30.27 22.75
N THR A 92 -44.27 -30.01 21.53
CA THR A 92 -43.41 -29.61 20.40
C THR A 92 -42.74 -28.28 20.73
N PRO A 93 -41.42 -28.21 20.95
CA PRO A 93 -40.77 -26.91 21.01
C PRO A 93 -40.76 -26.37 19.58
N VAL A 94 -41.36 -25.20 19.42
CA VAL A 94 -41.12 -24.31 18.29
C VAL A 94 -39.63 -24.38 17.96
N ARG A 95 -39.29 -24.76 16.73
CA ARG A 95 -37.92 -24.72 16.22
C ARG A 95 -37.48 -23.26 16.24
N GLN A 96 -37.02 -22.78 17.39
CA GLN A 96 -36.05 -21.70 17.44
C GLN A 96 -34.85 -22.27 16.70
N VAL A 97 -34.82 -22.00 15.40
CA VAL A 97 -33.57 -21.95 14.66
C VAL A 97 -32.79 -20.85 15.34
N ILE A 98 -32.03 -21.21 16.38
CA ILE A 98 -30.81 -20.49 16.70
C ILE A 98 -29.99 -20.70 15.44
N ARG A 99 -30.17 -19.80 14.48
CA ARG A 99 -29.15 -19.55 13.48
C ARG A 99 -27.93 -19.29 14.35
N GLN A 100 -26.97 -20.22 14.33
CA GLN A 100 -25.61 -19.81 14.60
C GLN A 100 -25.44 -18.55 13.75
N PRO A 101 -25.16 -17.37 14.32
CA PRO A 101 -24.67 -16.31 13.48
C PRO A 101 -23.48 -16.96 12.79
N SER A 102 -23.58 -17.12 11.47
CA SER A 102 -22.40 -17.22 10.64
C SER A 102 -21.46 -16.19 11.23
N LEU A 103 -20.30 -16.62 11.70
CA LEU A 103 -19.22 -15.68 11.96
C LEU A 103 -19.07 -14.96 10.63
N GLU A 104 -19.65 -13.77 10.57
CA GLU A 104 -19.58 -12.90 9.43
C GLU A 104 -18.08 -12.69 9.26
N GLU A 105 -17.50 -13.27 8.22
CA GLU A 105 -16.22 -12.83 7.65
C GLU A 105 -16.34 -11.40 7.08
N GLN A 106 -17.47 -10.71 7.31
CA GLN A 106 -17.81 -9.39 6.82
C GLN A 106 -16.92 -8.26 7.35
N PRO A 107 -16.45 -8.18 8.62
CA PRO A 107 -15.74 -6.98 9.06
C PRO A 107 -14.38 -6.82 8.37
N GLU A 108 -13.74 -7.91 7.95
CA GLU A 108 -12.45 -7.86 7.25
C GLU A 108 -12.64 -7.60 5.75
N ALA A 109 -13.66 -8.19 5.12
CA ALA A 109 -14.01 -7.94 3.72
C ALA A 109 -14.54 -6.51 3.49
N GLU A 110 -15.42 -6.02 4.36
CA GLU A 110 -15.96 -4.65 4.30
C GLU A 110 -14.88 -3.60 4.54
N ALA A 111 -13.97 -3.83 5.49
CA ALA A 111 -12.83 -2.93 5.73
C ALA A 111 -11.82 -2.90 4.56
N LEU A 112 -11.66 -4.03 3.86
CA LEU A 112 -10.83 -4.12 2.65
C LEU A 112 -11.47 -3.39 1.47
N GLU A 113 -12.78 -3.56 1.26
CA GLU A 113 -13.55 -2.84 0.24
C GLU A 113 -13.56 -1.33 0.50
N GLU A 114 -13.80 -0.90 1.74
CA GLU A 114 -13.75 0.51 2.13
C GLU A 114 -12.35 1.12 1.88
N GLY A 115 -11.30 0.33 2.09
CA GLY A 115 -9.92 0.71 1.78
C GLY A 115 -9.67 0.92 0.28
N VAL A 116 -10.23 0.03 -0.56
CA VAL A 116 -10.14 0.14 -2.03
C VAL A 116 -10.86 1.39 -2.52
N ASP A 117 -12.07 1.65 -2.04
CA ASP A 117 -12.86 2.82 -2.44
C ASP A 117 -12.17 4.13 -2.05
N LYS A 118 -11.62 4.20 -0.83
CA LYS A 118 -10.80 5.34 -0.39
C LYS A 118 -9.60 5.57 -1.30
N LYS A 119 -8.90 4.49 -1.71
CA LYS A 119 -7.76 4.60 -2.64
C LYS A 119 -8.20 5.07 -4.03
N ILE A 120 -9.32 4.55 -4.54
CA ILE A 120 -9.89 4.99 -5.83
C ILE A 120 -10.24 6.48 -5.78
N GLN A 121 -10.87 6.95 -4.71
CA GLN A 121 -11.22 8.37 -4.56
C GLN A 121 -9.96 9.26 -4.56
N ALA A 122 -8.93 8.90 -3.79
CA ALA A 122 -7.67 9.64 -3.78
C ALA A 122 -7.00 9.69 -5.17
N LEU A 123 -7.07 8.60 -5.94
CA LEU A 123 -6.55 8.56 -7.30
C LEU A 123 -7.39 9.40 -8.27
N LEU A 124 -8.71 9.47 -8.11
CA LEU A 124 -9.58 10.35 -8.91
C LEU A 124 -9.25 11.83 -8.64
N ASP A 125 -9.00 12.19 -7.39
CA ASP A 125 -8.59 13.55 -7.01
C ASP A 125 -7.22 13.89 -7.65
N GLU A 126 -6.27 12.94 -7.63
CA GLU A 126 -4.98 13.11 -8.31
C GLU A 126 -5.14 13.21 -9.84
N VAL A 127 -6.04 12.43 -10.47
CA VAL A 127 -6.37 12.58 -11.90
C VAL A 127 -6.89 13.97 -12.21
N SER A 128 -7.82 14.50 -11.40
CA SER A 128 -8.38 15.84 -11.56
C SER A 128 -7.28 16.91 -11.45
N LYS A 129 -6.43 16.80 -10.42
CA LYS A 129 -5.29 17.69 -10.21
C LYS A 129 -4.32 17.67 -11.39
N GLN A 130 -3.92 16.49 -11.88
CA GLN A 130 -3.02 16.39 -13.03
C GLN A 130 -3.69 16.92 -14.32
N GLN A 131 -5.01 16.77 -14.48
CA GLN A 131 -5.74 17.35 -15.60
C GLN A 131 -5.70 18.89 -15.60
N THR A 132 -5.82 19.53 -14.42
CA THR A 132 -5.66 20.98 -14.27
C THR A 132 -4.25 21.41 -14.67
N VAL A 133 -3.21 20.72 -14.19
CA VAL A 133 -1.81 21.01 -14.53
C VAL A 133 -1.59 20.88 -16.04
N ILE A 134 -2.09 19.81 -16.66
CA ILE A 134 -2.01 19.60 -18.12
C ILE A 134 -2.66 20.75 -18.89
N SER A 135 -3.85 21.19 -18.46
CA SER A 135 -4.58 22.29 -19.11
C SER A 135 -3.81 23.60 -19.02
N GLN A 136 -3.39 24.00 -17.82
CA GLN A 136 -2.64 25.24 -17.59
C GLN A 136 -1.29 25.24 -18.33
N THR A 137 -0.57 24.12 -18.29
CA THR A 137 0.72 23.98 -18.98
C THR A 137 0.56 24.00 -20.49
N SER A 138 -0.51 23.40 -21.02
CA SER A 138 -0.82 23.46 -22.46
C SER A 138 -1.09 24.90 -22.91
N GLN A 139 -1.83 25.68 -22.11
CA GLN A 139 -2.06 27.11 -22.39
C GLN A 139 -0.76 27.91 -22.35
N ALA A 140 0.11 27.66 -21.35
CA ALA A 140 1.43 28.30 -21.27
C ALA A 140 2.31 27.96 -22.49
N LEU A 141 2.29 26.71 -22.95
CA LEU A 141 3.01 26.30 -24.16
C LEU A 141 2.43 26.95 -25.42
N ASN A 142 1.10 27.05 -25.55
CA ASN A 142 0.47 27.78 -26.66
C ASN A 142 0.92 29.25 -26.69
N LEU A 143 1.10 29.89 -25.52
CA LEU A 143 1.69 31.23 -25.43
C LEU A 143 3.16 31.23 -25.87
N CYS A 144 3.95 30.24 -25.44
CA CYS A 144 5.36 30.13 -25.80
C CYS A 144 5.56 29.98 -27.31
N TYR A 145 4.73 29.17 -27.98
CA TYR A 145 4.78 28.96 -29.42
C TYR A 145 4.22 30.12 -30.25
N SER A 146 3.30 30.90 -29.68
CA SER A 146 2.70 32.07 -30.33
C SER A 146 3.48 33.36 -30.07
N THR A 147 4.61 33.29 -29.37
CA THR A 147 5.46 34.43 -29.00
C THR A 147 6.91 34.13 -29.38
N LEU A 148 7.54 35.01 -30.15
CA LEU A 148 8.93 34.80 -30.58
C LEU A 148 9.91 34.81 -29.40
N GLU A 149 9.60 35.58 -28.36
CA GLU A 149 10.37 35.76 -27.13
C GLU A 149 10.53 34.46 -26.33
N PHE A 150 9.56 33.56 -26.41
CA PHE A 150 9.51 32.33 -25.61
C PHE A 150 9.72 31.06 -26.44
N THR A 151 9.75 31.17 -27.77
CA THR A 151 10.05 30.04 -28.65
C THR A 151 11.52 29.64 -28.52
N GLY A 152 11.77 28.36 -28.23
CA GLY A 152 13.10 27.81 -27.98
C GLY A 152 13.70 28.19 -26.62
N SER A 153 12.91 28.83 -25.76
CA SER A 153 13.38 29.31 -24.46
C SER A 153 13.42 28.21 -23.40
N THR A 154 14.19 28.45 -22.33
CA THR A 154 14.22 27.56 -21.15
C THR A 154 12.85 27.37 -20.51
N GLU A 155 12.01 28.40 -20.53
CA GLU A 155 10.65 28.37 -19.98
C GLU A 155 9.75 27.43 -20.77
N GLN A 156 9.89 27.41 -22.11
CA GLN A 156 9.17 26.46 -22.94
C GLN A 156 9.58 25.02 -22.61
N VAL A 157 10.89 24.75 -22.48
CA VAL A 157 11.39 23.40 -22.23
C VAL A 157 10.98 22.89 -20.84
N GLU A 158 11.00 23.75 -19.82
CA GLU A 158 10.49 23.41 -18.49
C GLU A 158 8.98 23.17 -18.51
N ALA A 159 8.20 23.96 -19.27
CA ALA A 159 6.77 23.70 -19.46
C ALA A 159 6.52 22.37 -20.17
N GLU A 160 7.30 22.00 -21.20
CA GLU A 160 7.23 20.68 -21.85
C GLU A 160 7.52 19.54 -20.87
N LYS A 161 8.49 19.72 -19.96
CA LYS A 161 8.80 18.75 -18.89
C LYS A 161 7.66 18.61 -17.88
N VAL A 162 7.05 19.72 -17.47
CA VAL A 162 5.89 19.69 -16.57
C VAL A 162 4.72 18.98 -17.23
N LEU A 163 4.46 19.25 -18.51
CA LEU A 163 3.41 18.59 -19.28
C LEU A 163 3.66 17.07 -19.36
N LEU A 164 4.89 16.66 -19.70
CA LEU A 164 5.29 15.25 -19.76
C LEU A 164 5.03 14.53 -18.42
N LEU A 165 5.51 15.10 -17.32
CA LEU A 165 5.35 14.52 -16.00
C LEU A 165 3.87 14.40 -15.60
N ALA A 166 3.08 15.47 -15.82
CA ALA A 166 1.66 15.48 -15.49
C ALA A 166 0.87 14.47 -16.33
N THR A 167 1.18 14.34 -17.63
CA THR A 167 0.60 13.32 -18.51
C THR A 167 0.85 11.91 -17.97
N HIS A 168 2.08 11.59 -17.57
CA HIS A 168 2.40 10.26 -17.05
C HIS A 168 1.84 10.00 -15.66
N ARG A 169 1.79 10.98 -14.76
CA ARG A 169 1.11 10.85 -13.46
C ARG A 169 -0.38 10.57 -13.62
N ARG A 170 -1.05 11.32 -14.49
CA ARG A 170 -2.46 11.09 -14.81
C ARG A 170 -2.69 9.68 -15.34
N GLN A 171 -1.83 9.21 -16.26
CA GLN A 171 -1.93 7.87 -16.83
C GLN A 171 -1.69 6.77 -15.78
N ALA A 172 -0.68 6.91 -14.92
CA ALA A 172 -0.40 5.96 -13.86
C ALA A 172 -1.57 5.86 -12.87
N ALA A 173 -2.16 6.99 -12.48
CA ALA A 173 -3.34 7.02 -11.62
C ALA A 173 -4.55 6.34 -12.28
N LEU A 174 -4.81 6.60 -13.57
CA LEU A 174 -5.89 5.93 -14.31
C LEU A 174 -5.70 4.41 -14.43
N HIS A 175 -4.48 3.96 -14.72
CA HIS A 175 -4.17 2.54 -14.80
C HIS A 175 -4.37 1.84 -13.44
N GLU A 176 -3.96 2.49 -12.35
CA GLU A 176 -4.16 1.94 -11.00
C GLU A 176 -5.65 1.94 -10.60
N ILE A 177 -6.43 2.97 -10.93
CA ILE A 177 -7.90 2.96 -10.74
C ILE A 177 -8.52 1.77 -11.49
N GLN A 178 -8.11 1.55 -12.75
CA GLN A 178 -8.62 0.44 -13.54
C GLN A 178 -8.25 -0.90 -12.90
N ARG A 179 -7.01 -1.06 -12.44
CA ARG A 179 -6.58 -2.26 -11.71
C ARG A 179 -7.42 -2.49 -10.47
N LEU A 180 -7.59 -1.47 -9.61
CA LEU A 180 -8.38 -1.57 -8.38
C LEU A 180 -9.83 -1.97 -8.66
N LYS A 181 -10.45 -1.40 -9.70
CA LYS A 181 -11.81 -1.76 -10.13
C LYS A 181 -11.95 -3.19 -10.63
N VAL A 182 -10.92 -3.73 -11.30
CA VAL A 182 -10.94 -5.09 -11.85
C VAL A 182 -10.57 -6.13 -10.78
N GLU A 183 -9.54 -5.86 -9.99
CA GLU A 183 -9.00 -6.84 -9.03
C GLU A 183 -9.68 -6.78 -7.65
N GLY A 184 -10.36 -5.68 -7.32
CA GLY A 184 -11.04 -5.46 -6.04
C GLY A 184 -10.12 -5.49 -4.83
N THR A 185 -8.81 -5.35 -5.04
CA THR A 185 -7.80 -5.55 -3.99
C THR A 185 -6.77 -4.43 -4.01
N LEU A 186 -6.46 -3.90 -2.83
CA LEU A 186 -5.42 -2.88 -2.64
C LEU A 186 -4.05 -3.35 -3.13
N ARG A 187 -3.83 -4.67 -3.17
CA ARG A 187 -2.57 -5.29 -3.58
C ARG A 187 -2.75 -5.97 -4.94
N PRO A 188 -1.82 -5.77 -5.89
CA PRO A 188 -1.79 -6.57 -7.11
C PRO A 188 -1.67 -8.05 -6.74
N LYS A 189 -2.45 -8.90 -7.41
CA LYS A 189 -2.39 -10.37 -7.25
C LYS A 189 -1.11 -10.91 -7.90
N SER A 190 0.05 -10.66 -7.28
CA SER A 190 1.30 -11.28 -7.68
C SER A 190 1.29 -12.76 -7.27
N THR A 191 1.34 -13.65 -8.26
CA THR A 191 1.29 -15.12 -8.09
C THR A 191 2.47 -15.68 -7.27
N ARG A 192 3.50 -14.86 -6.98
CA ARG A 192 4.75 -15.33 -6.35
C ARG A 192 4.83 -15.12 -4.83
N THR A 193 3.88 -14.43 -4.22
CA THR A 193 3.95 -14.06 -2.79
C THR A 193 2.62 -14.23 -2.06
N ALA A 194 1.83 -15.23 -2.45
CA ALA A 194 0.67 -15.66 -1.67
C ALA A 194 1.15 -16.14 -0.29
N GLY A 195 1.07 -15.28 0.72
CA GLY A 195 1.40 -15.60 2.13
C GLY A 195 2.45 -14.71 2.80
N PHE A 196 3.11 -13.78 2.09
CA PHE A 196 4.10 -12.89 2.70
C PHE A 196 3.70 -11.42 2.56
N HIS A 197 3.54 -10.74 3.70
CA HIS A 197 3.50 -9.28 3.74
C HIS A 197 4.89 -8.77 3.40
N VAL A 198 5.15 -8.52 2.12
CA VAL A 198 6.39 -7.85 1.72
C VAL A 198 6.31 -6.43 2.26
N GLU A 199 7.19 -6.11 3.20
CA GLU A 199 7.25 -4.77 3.76
C GLU A 199 7.54 -3.75 2.66
N LYS A 200 6.80 -2.65 2.71
CA LYS A 200 7.08 -1.48 1.92
C LYS A 200 8.44 -0.92 2.34
N GLY A 201 9.11 -0.26 1.43
CA GLY A 201 10.43 0.32 1.65
C GLY A 201 10.62 1.57 0.83
N THR A 202 11.80 2.14 0.98
CA THR A 202 12.26 3.29 0.20
C THR A 202 13.22 2.81 -0.86
N LEU A 203 12.90 3.05 -2.13
CA LEU A 203 13.79 2.83 -3.26
C LEU A 203 14.47 4.14 -3.62
N THR A 204 15.79 4.11 -3.73
CA THR A 204 16.64 5.26 -4.05
C THR A 204 17.46 4.96 -5.29
N ILE A 205 17.38 5.83 -6.31
CA ILE A 205 18.19 5.76 -7.53
C ILE A 205 19.08 7.00 -7.58
N SER A 206 20.39 6.80 -7.72
CA SER A 206 21.41 7.86 -7.70
C SER A 206 22.51 7.60 -8.72
N ASN A 207 23.40 8.57 -8.92
CA ASN A 207 24.56 8.47 -9.81
C ASN A 207 24.18 8.03 -11.23
N VAL A 208 23.15 8.66 -11.79
CA VAL A 208 22.64 8.32 -13.12
C VAL A 208 23.55 8.95 -14.17
N VAL A 209 24.13 8.11 -15.02
CA VAL A 209 25.02 8.50 -16.11
C VAL A 209 24.53 7.86 -17.40
N LEU A 210 24.37 8.68 -18.44
CA LEU A 210 23.95 8.27 -19.78
C LEU A 210 25.11 8.46 -20.77
N PRO A 211 25.76 7.38 -21.23
CA PRO A 211 26.75 7.47 -22.28
C PRO A 211 26.17 7.97 -23.60
N LEU A 212 26.89 8.90 -24.22
CA LEU A 212 26.58 9.53 -25.50
C LEU A 212 27.38 8.88 -26.62
N LYS A 213 26.79 8.81 -27.81
CA LYS A 213 27.50 8.35 -28.99
C LYS A 213 28.61 9.32 -29.37
N ARG A 214 29.79 8.77 -29.70
CA ARG A 214 30.94 9.57 -30.15
C ARG A 214 30.66 10.36 -31.43
N GLU A 215 29.90 9.79 -32.36
CA GLU A 215 29.47 10.48 -33.60
C GLU A 215 28.59 11.69 -33.28
N TYR A 216 27.66 11.55 -32.33
CA TYR A 216 26.78 12.62 -31.88
C TYR A 216 27.58 13.74 -31.20
N ALA A 217 28.44 13.40 -30.23
CA ALA A 217 29.26 14.39 -29.54
C ALA A 217 30.18 15.16 -30.50
N ARG A 218 30.73 14.48 -31.52
CA ARG A 218 31.54 15.12 -32.56
C ARG A 218 30.71 16.07 -33.42
N ALA A 219 29.53 15.63 -33.86
CA ALA A 219 28.62 16.48 -34.63
C ALA A 219 28.20 17.72 -33.83
N LEU A 220 27.93 17.55 -32.53
CA LEU A 220 27.58 18.65 -31.63
C LEU A 220 28.73 19.67 -31.49
N ALA A 221 29.95 19.19 -31.26
CA ALA A 221 31.14 20.04 -31.16
C ALA A 221 31.49 20.77 -32.46
N ALA A 222 31.26 20.12 -33.62
CA ALA A 222 31.54 20.69 -34.93
C ALA A 222 30.48 21.71 -35.38
N ALA A 223 29.20 21.41 -35.13
CA ALA A 223 28.09 22.27 -35.52
C ALA A 223 27.89 23.48 -34.57
N GLY A 224 28.43 23.41 -33.35
CA GLY A 224 28.21 24.45 -32.33
C GLY A 224 26.74 24.57 -31.87
N GLY A 225 25.93 23.54 -32.11
CA GLY A 225 24.52 23.52 -31.77
C GLY A 225 24.24 23.31 -30.28
N LYS A 226 22.98 23.51 -29.86
CA LYS A 226 22.56 23.40 -28.44
C LYS A 226 22.23 21.97 -27.97
N GLY A 227 22.36 20.97 -28.84
CA GLY A 227 22.21 19.55 -28.49
C GLY A 227 20.78 19.14 -28.14
N HIS A 228 20.63 18.33 -27.09
CA HIS A 228 19.33 17.83 -26.62
C HIS A 228 19.16 18.09 -25.12
N HIS A 229 17.93 18.42 -24.73
CA HIS A 229 17.47 18.36 -23.36
C HIS A 229 17.03 16.94 -23.03
N VAL A 230 17.41 16.45 -21.85
CA VAL A 230 17.19 15.09 -21.40
C VAL A 230 16.53 15.11 -20.02
N ILE A 231 15.54 14.24 -19.87
CA ILE A 231 14.87 13.99 -18.59
C ILE A 231 14.61 12.50 -18.45
N CYS A 232 14.72 11.97 -17.23
CA CYS A 232 14.35 10.61 -16.93
C CYS A 232 13.10 10.56 -16.08
N LEU A 233 12.22 9.61 -16.38
CA LEU A 233 11.04 9.29 -15.57
C LEU A 233 11.22 7.93 -14.90
N VAL A 234 10.90 7.86 -13.62
CA VAL A 234 10.89 6.62 -12.85
C VAL A 234 9.45 6.35 -12.43
N LYS A 235 8.94 5.19 -12.85
CA LYS A 235 7.55 4.78 -12.66
C LYS A 235 7.49 3.50 -11.84
N CYS A 236 6.69 3.52 -10.79
CA CYS A 236 6.44 2.35 -9.95
C CYS A 236 5.00 2.42 -9.42
N ASP A 237 4.17 1.44 -9.77
CA ASP A 237 2.74 1.45 -9.48
C ASP A 237 2.09 2.80 -9.90
N GLU A 238 1.42 3.52 -9.00
CA GLU A 238 0.85 4.85 -9.25
C GLU A 238 1.87 6.01 -9.22
N GLN A 239 3.10 5.77 -8.75
CA GLN A 239 4.09 6.82 -8.56
C GLN A 239 4.88 7.09 -9.84
N VAL A 240 5.01 8.37 -10.18
CA VAL A 240 5.86 8.86 -11.27
C VAL A 240 6.68 10.05 -10.78
N VAL A 241 7.99 9.90 -10.82
CA VAL A 241 8.97 10.92 -10.43
C VAL A 241 9.90 11.20 -11.61
N SER A 242 10.20 12.47 -11.85
CA SER A 242 11.15 12.89 -12.88
C SER A 242 12.46 13.37 -12.27
N THR A 243 13.53 13.30 -13.06
CA THR A 243 14.80 13.96 -12.75
C THR A 243 14.74 15.46 -13.04
N GLN A 244 15.77 16.18 -12.60
CA GLN A 244 16.04 17.50 -13.14
C GLN A 244 16.32 17.41 -14.65
N LEU A 245 16.02 18.51 -15.34
CA LEU A 245 16.30 18.65 -16.76
C LEU A 245 17.80 18.89 -16.94
N VAL A 246 18.43 18.14 -17.83
CA VAL A 246 19.85 18.30 -18.16
C VAL A 246 19.99 18.46 -19.66
N SER A 247 20.96 19.24 -20.12
CA SER A 247 21.21 19.43 -21.55
C SER A 247 22.57 18.85 -21.92
N THR A 248 22.69 18.25 -23.11
CA THR A 248 24.00 17.89 -23.64
C THR A 248 24.76 19.16 -24.02
N VAL A 249 26.00 19.30 -23.57
CA VAL A 249 26.81 20.50 -23.84
C VAL A 249 27.79 20.21 -24.98
N ALA A 250 28.03 21.22 -25.82
CA ALA A 250 29.05 21.13 -26.86
C ALA A 250 30.45 21.21 -26.22
N GLY A 251 31.15 20.08 -26.18
CA GLY A 251 32.55 20.01 -25.75
C GLY A 251 33.54 20.51 -26.81
N SER A 252 34.82 20.58 -26.46
CA SER A 252 35.89 20.83 -27.44
C SER A 252 36.13 19.59 -28.31
N LEU A 253 36.45 19.78 -29.60
CA LEU A 253 36.85 18.68 -30.49
C LEU A 253 38.03 17.84 -29.95
N LYS A 254 38.87 18.41 -29.08
CA LYS A 254 39.99 17.70 -28.42
C LYS A 254 39.53 16.88 -27.20
N ASN A 255 38.47 17.31 -26.52
CA ASN A 255 37.92 16.69 -25.31
C ASN A 255 36.39 16.59 -25.44
N LEU A 256 35.93 15.53 -26.11
CA LEU A 256 34.51 15.26 -26.30
C LEU A 256 33.86 14.83 -24.98
N GLU A 257 32.73 15.45 -24.63
CA GLU A 257 31.87 14.95 -23.57
C GLU A 257 31.09 13.72 -24.09
N LEU A 258 31.42 12.55 -23.54
CA LEU A 258 30.80 11.27 -23.92
C LEU A 258 29.84 10.75 -22.86
N GLU A 259 29.65 11.46 -21.76
CA GLU A 259 28.80 11.04 -20.65
C GLU A 259 27.93 12.21 -20.21
N LEU A 260 26.63 11.96 -20.09
CA LEU A 260 25.68 12.91 -19.56
C LEU A 260 25.33 12.51 -18.12
N ASN A 261 25.75 13.32 -17.16
CA ASN A 261 25.49 13.11 -15.74
C ASN A 261 24.17 13.76 -15.34
N ILE A 262 23.26 12.98 -14.76
CA ILE A 262 22.00 13.50 -14.23
C ILE A 262 22.14 13.75 -12.73
N PRO A 263 22.03 15.00 -12.27
CA PRO A 263 22.27 15.35 -10.88
C PRO A 263 21.10 14.91 -9.99
N GLY A 264 21.42 14.72 -8.72
CA GLY A 264 20.44 14.45 -7.67
C GLY A 264 20.19 12.97 -7.44
N THR A 265 19.09 12.70 -6.74
CA THR A 265 18.69 11.37 -6.32
C THR A 265 17.18 11.27 -6.40
N ILE A 266 16.71 10.15 -6.92
CA ILE A 266 15.29 9.86 -7.11
C ILE A 266 14.88 8.93 -5.97
N VAL A 267 13.86 9.33 -5.23
CA VAL A 267 13.34 8.56 -4.10
C VAL A 267 11.89 8.18 -4.38
N LEU A 268 11.60 6.89 -4.28
CA LEU A 268 10.25 6.35 -4.28
C LEU A 268 9.98 5.74 -2.92
N GLU A 269 8.97 6.25 -2.23
CA GLU A 269 8.58 5.77 -0.91
C GLU A 269 7.51 4.68 -1.04
N ASN A 270 7.30 3.92 0.02
CA ASN A 270 6.23 2.93 0.08
C ASN A 270 6.26 1.87 -1.04
N VAL A 271 7.44 1.61 -1.62
CA VAL A 271 7.67 0.64 -2.70
C VAL A 271 7.71 -0.76 -2.11
N ARG A 272 7.05 -1.74 -2.72
CA ARG A 272 7.05 -3.13 -2.24
C ARG A 272 8.32 -3.85 -2.65
N GLY A 273 8.80 -4.83 -1.88
CA GLY A 273 10.01 -5.59 -2.23
C GLY A 273 9.90 -6.46 -3.51
N ASP A 274 8.69 -6.71 -4.01
CA ASP A 274 8.45 -7.35 -5.32
C ASP A 274 8.28 -6.33 -6.47
N PHE A 275 8.77 -5.10 -6.29
CA PHE A 275 8.57 -4.00 -7.22
C PHE A 275 9.02 -4.32 -8.66
N THR A 276 8.30 -3.68 -9.58
CA THR A 276 8.70 -3.52 -10.97
C THR A 276 8.75 -2.03 -11.27
N VAL A 277 9.96 -1.50 -11.39
CA VAL A 277 10.20 -0.06 -11.61
C VAL A 277 10.64 0.14 -13.05
N THR A 278 9.96 1.00 -13.78
CA THR A 278 10.37 1.37 -15.14
C THR A 278 11.11 2.69 -15.09
N PHE A 279 12.36 2.68 -15.55
CA PHE A 279 13.17 3.88 -15.76
C PHE A 279 13.16 4.19 -17.26
N GLU A 280 12.71 5.38 -17.63
CA GLU A 280 12.56 5.83 -19.02
C GLU A 280 13.37 7.09 -19.26
N VAL A 281 14.02 7.18 -20.43
CA VAL A 281 14.81 8.34 -20.84
C VAL A 281 14.10 9.05 -21.97
N TYR A 282 13.87 10.34 -21.81
CA TYR A 282 13.22 11.20 -22.79
C TYR A 282 14.17 12.30 -23.25
N CYS A 283 14.12 12.62 -24.54
CA CYS A 283 14.90 13.70 -25.13
C CYS A 283 14.01 14.69 -25.90
N LEU A 284 14.40 15.96 -25.85
CA LEU A 284 13.86 17.04 -26.67
C LEU A 284 15.02 17.75 -27.35
N GLN A 285 14.94 17.95 -28.66
CA GLN A 285 15.97 18.68 -29.40
C GLN A 285 15.98 20.15 -28.96
N ALA A 286 17.15 20.66 -28.56
CA ALA A 286 17.29 22.04 -28.13
C ALA A 286 17.15 22.98 -29.33
N GLN A 287 16.40 24.07 -29.15
CA GLN A 287 16.21 25.10 -30.16
C GLN A 287 17.00 26.36 -29.80
N GLU A 288 17.36 27.15 -30.81
CA GLU A 288 18.04 28.42 -30.60
C GLU A 288 17.04 29.48 -30.14
N GLU A 289 17.42 30.27 -29.14
CA GLU A 289 16.61 31.41 -28.74
C GLU A 289 16.79 32.49 -29.81
N ILE A 290 15.69 32.92 -30.41
CA ILE A 290 15.71 33.83 -31.56
C ILE A 290 16.05 35.26 -31.12
N LEU A 291 15.79 35.60 -29.84
CA LEU A 291 15.91 36.97 -29.32
C LEU A 291 16.89 37.05 -28.15
N PRO A 292 17.81 38.05 -28.12
CA PRO A 292 18.67 38.32 -26.98
C PRO A 292 17.88 38.66 -25.71
N HIS A 293 18.44 38.33 -24.54
CA HIS A 293 17.80 38.53 -23.22
C HIS A 293 17.25 39.96 -23.00
N GLU A 294 18.00 41.01 -23.39
CA GLU A 294 17.56 42.40 -23.25
C GLU A 294 16.31 42.72 -24.09
N VAL A 295 16.18 42.09 -25.27
CA VAL A 295 15.02 42.24 -26.17
C VAL A 295 13.84 41.38 -25.68
N LYS A 296 14.11 40.15 -25.24
CA LYS A 296 13.11 39.21 -24.67
C LYS A 296 12.34 39.84 -23.50
N TYR A 297 13.04 40.44 -22.53
CA TYR A 297 12.41 41.03 -21.34
C TYR A 297 12.23 42.55 -21.43
N HIS A 298 12.43 43.15 -22.61
CA HIS A 298 12.23 44.59 -22.82
C HIS A 298 13.03 45.44 -21.80
N ILE A 299 14.28 45.04 -21.54
CA ILE A 299 15.16 45.68 -20.56
C ILE A 299 15.72 46.97 -21.17
N HIS A 300 15.02 48.08 -20.99
CA HIS A 300 15.52 49.39 -21.41
C HIS A 300 16.62 49.88 -20.46
N LYS A 301 17.88 49.96 -20.93
CA LYS A 301 18.92 50.77 -20.26
C LYS A 301 18.53 52.24 -20.36
N LYS A 302 17.85 52.76 -19.33
CA LYS A 302 17.47 54.18 -19.25
C LYS A 302 18.73 55.04 -19.06
N GLN A 303 19.28 55.58 -20.15
CA GLN A 303 19.97 56.86 -20.09
C GLN A 303 18.98 57.97 -20.49
N GLY A 304 18.65 58.84 -19.53
CA GLY A 304 18.22 60.21 -19.85
C GLY A 304 16.72 60.51 -19.96
N LYS A 305 16.23 61.19 -18.91
CA LYS A 305 15.18 62.25 -18.86
C LYS A 305 13.70 61.92 -19.16
N VAL A 306 12.96 61.83 -18.04
CA VAL A 306 11.68 62.48 -17.69
C VAL A 306 10.79 63.01 -18.84
N THR A 307 9.67 62.33 -19.08
CA THR A 307 8.31 62.89 -19.15
C THR A 307 7.27 61.76 -19.24
N PRO A 308 6.29 61.61 -18.31
CA PRO A 308 5.30 60.55 -18.41
C PRO A 308 4.11 61.03 -19.25
N LYS A 309 4.12 60.77 -20.56
CA LYS A 309 2.88 60.69 -21.34
C LYS A 309 2.44 59.24 -21.33
N LYS A 310 1.28 58.96 -20.71
CA LYS A 310 0.65 57.62 -20.69
C LYS A 310 0.55 57.06 -22.12
N PRO A 311 1.24 55.97 -22.49
CA PRO A 311 0.72 55.07 -23.50
C PRO A 311 -0.16 54.04 -22.77
N LYS A 312 -1.34 53.74 -23.30
CA LYS A 312 -1.96 52.45 -23.02
C LYS A 312 -0.92 51.40 -23.44
N ALA A 313 -0.36 50.69 -22.48
CA ALA A 313 0.53 49.56 -22.76
C ALA A 313 -0.33 48.45 -23.39
N GLU A 314 -0.54 48.51 -24.70
CA GLU A 314 -0.79 47.29 -25.45
C GLU A 314 0.47 46.44 -25.29
N ASN A 315 0.34 45.26 -24.69
CA ASN A 315 1.37 44.23 -24.66
C ASN A 315 1.80 43.94 -26.11
N ARG A 316 2.85 44.62 -26.57
CA ARG A 316 3.42 44.46 -27.90
C ARG A 316 4.33 43.23 -27.96
N MET A 317 3.83 42.10 -27.47
CA MET A 317 4.40 40.80 -27.83
C MET A 317 4.11 40.60 -29.31
N ILE A 318 5.17 40.39 -30.10
CA ILE A 318 5.03 40.13 -31.53
C ILE A 318 4.49 38.71 -31.65
N LYS A 319 3.19 38.58 -31.99
CA LYS A 319 2.52 37.28 -32.13
C LYS A 319 2.69 36.73 -33.55
N PRO A 320 3.59 35.77 -33.82
CA PRO A 320 3.53 34.99 -35.06
C PRO A 320 2.26 34.13 -35.09
N PRO A 321 1.68 33.87 -36.28
CA PRO A 321 0.49 33.05 -36.45
C PRO A 321 0.89 31.56 -36.39
N LYS A 322 1.25 31.06 -35.21
CA LYS A 322 1.32 29.63 -34.93
C LYS A 322 0.34 29.30 -33.83
N GLU A 323 -0.93 29.16 -34.22
CA GLU A 323 -1.96 28.60 -33.36
C GLU A 323 -1.87 27.07 -33.33
N SER A 324 -2.25 26.46 -32.22
CA SER A 324 -2.40 25.00 -32.13
C SER A 324 -3.41 24.52 -33.18
N PRO A 325 -3.17 23.37 -33.87
CA PRO A 325 -4.07 22.86 -34.91
C PRO A 325 -5.53 22.63 -34.48
N ALA A 326 -5.79 22.56 -33.17
CA ALA A 326 -7.11 22.35 -32.57
C ALA A 326 -7.66 23.58 -31.81
N GLY A 327 -7.08 24.77 -32.01
CA GLY A 327 -7.53 26.04 -31.42
C GLY A 327 -6.89 26.39 -30.07
N PRO A 328 -7.11 27.62 -29.55
CA PRO A 328 -6.34 28.20 -28.43
C PRO A 328 -6.53 27.51 -27.08
N GLN A 329 -7.62 26.75 -26.90
CA GLN A 329 -7.91 25.96 -25.69
C GLN A 329 -7.51 24.48 -25.82
N ALA A 330 -6.85 24.10 -26.92
CA ALA A 330 -6.45 22.72 -27.14
C ALA A 330 -5.35 22.29 -26.15
N VAL A 331 -5.59 21.13 -25.54
CA VAL A 331 -4.57 20.43 -24.74
C VAL A 331 -3.49 19.90 -25.68
N ARG A 332 -2.23 20.20 -25.39
CA ARG A 332 -1.08 19.72 -26.16
C ARG A 332 -0.61 18.37 -25.65
N SER A 333 0.03 17.61 -26.54
CA SER A 333 0.85 16.46 -26.16
C SER A 333 2.28 16.92 -25.90
N PRO A 334 2.99 16.33 -24.91
CA PRO A 334 4.41 16.60 -24.71
C PRO A 334 5.23 16.28 -25.96
N THR A 335 6.24 17.10 -26.24
CA THR A 335 7.12 16.94 -27.41
C THR A 335 8.35 16.08 -27.13
N PHE A 336 8.65 15.81 -25.87
CA PHE A 336 9.71 14.89 -25.45
C PHE A 336 9.51 13.50 -26.04
N ALA A 337 10.50 13.01 -26.78
CA ALA A 337 10.50 11.68 -27.36
C ALA A 337 11.12 10.66 -26.41
N LEU A 338 10.45 9.51 -26.23
CA LEU A 338 11.01 8.37 -25.49
C LEU A 338 12.19 7.79 -26.29
N ILE A 339 13.38 7.84 -25.71
CA ILE A 339 14.60 7.31 -26.30
C ILE A 339 14.86 5.88 -25.86
N GLY A 340 14.45 5.49 -24.67
CA GLY A 340 14.62 4.11 -24.23
C GLY A 340 14.21 3.92 -22.78
N TYR A 341 14.12 2.66 -22.38
CA TYR A 341 13.71 2.33 -21.02
C TYR A 341 14.37 1.05 -20.50
N VAL A 342 14.43 0.92 -19.18
CA VAL A 342 14.81 -0.31 -18.49
C VAL A 342 13.78 -0.64 -17.42
N VAL A 343 13.47 -1.92 -17.25
CA VAL A 343 12.61 -2.41 -16.18
C VAL A 343 13.51 -3.03 -15.10
N LEU A 344 13.35 -2.54 -13.88
CA LEU A 344 14.17 -2.84 -12.72
C LEU A 344 13.34 -3.60 -11.70
N SER A 345 13.97 -4.59 -11.07
CA SER A 345 13.41 -5.34 -9.93
C SER A 345 14.40 -5.31 -8.77
N ILE A 346 14.08 -5.95 -7.65
CA ILE A 346 14.97 -6.03 -6.49
C ILE A 346 16.39 -6.53 -6.83
N GLN A 347 16.54 -7.39 -7.85
CA GLN A 347 17.85 -7.88 -8.31
C GLN A 347 18.74 -6.79 -8.93
N ALA A 348 18.14 -5.67 -9.34
CA ALA A 348 18.87 -4.54 -9.90
C ALA A 348 19.81 -3.87 -8.87
N THR A 349 19.57 -4.04 -7.57
CA THR A 349 20.46 -3.55 -6.49
C THR A 349 21.90 -4.09 -6.58
N LYS A 350 22.10 -5.22 -7.27
CA LYS A 350 23.42 -5.87 -7.46
C LYS A 350 24.16 -5.41 -8.72
N LYS A 351 23.52 -4.63 -9.59
CA LYS A 351 24.08 -4.16 -10.86
C LYS A 351 24.25 -2.64 -10.83
N LYS A 352 25.14 -2.13 -11.68
CA LYS A 352 25.38 -0.68 -11.86
C LYS A 352 25.17 -0.19 -13.28
N GLN A 353 24.95 -1.09 -14.23
CA GLN A 353 24.80 -0.76 -15.65
C GLN A 353 23.71 -1.63 -16.30
N TRP A 354 22.94 -1.02 -17.19
CA TRP A 354 21.83 -1.64 -17.93
C TRP A 354 21.82 -1.18 -19.39
N THR A 355 21.29 -2.04 -20.26
CA THR A 355 20.99 -1.70 -21.66
C THR A 355 19.57 -1.14 -21.76
N LEU A 356 19.42 -0.03 -22.48
CA LEU A 356 18.14 0.62 -22.75
C LEU A 356 17.40 -0.11 -23.88
N ASN A 357 16.18 -0.51 -23.60
CA ASN A 357 15.29 -1.13 -24.57
C ASN A 357 14.73 -0.09 -25.54
N LYS A 358 14.52 -0.51 -26.80
CA LYS A 358 13.92 0.29 -27.88
C LYS A 358 14.67 1.59 -28.19
N THR A 359 15.99 1.60 -28.06
CA THR A 359 16.82 2.76 -28.39
C THR A 359 16.84 3.03 -29.91
N PRO A 360 16.32 4.18 -30.40
CA PRO A 360 16.34 4.50 -31.83
C PRO A 360 17.77 4.62 -32.36
N SER A 361 17.98 4.26 -33.64
CA SER A 361 19.31 4.38 -34.28
C SER A 361 19.82 5.82 -34.31
N MET A 362 18.93 6.80 -34.48
CA MET A 362 19.26 8.23 -34.49
C MET A 362 19.37 8.85 -33.08
N SER A 363 19.29 8.04 -32.03
CA SER A 363 19.44 8.50 -30.64
C SER A 363 20.83 9.08 -30.38
N PRO A 364 20.94 10.14 -29.55
CA PRO A 364 22.23 10.64 -29.06
C PRO A 364 22.93 9.68 -28.08
N LEU A 365 22.21 8.70 -27.53
CA LEU A 365 22.70 7.79 -26.50
C LEU A 365 23.34 6.53 -27.10
N GLU A 366 24.36 5.99 -26.42
CA GLU A 366 24.98 4.70 -26.77
C GLU A 366 24.02 3.51 -26.59
N GLY A 367 22.96 3.69 -25.80
CA GLY A 367 21.97 2.66 -25.50
C GLY A 367 22.22 1.93 -24.19
N THR A 368 23.07 2.47 -23.31
CA THR A 368 23.23 1.99 -21.93
C THR A 368 22.95 3.12 -20.93
N VAL A 369 22.72 2.74 -19.67
CA VAL A 369 22.60 3.65 -18.54
C VAL A 369 23.36 3.06 -17.36
N GLN A 370 24.11 3.90 -16.65
CA GLN A 370 24.74 3.54 -15.39
C GLN A 370 24.01 4.25 -14.26
N MET A 371 23.73 3.56 -13.16
CA MET A 371 23.07 4.11 -11.98
C MET A 371 23.28 3.22 -10.76
N THR A 372 23.09 3.77 -9.57
CA THR A 372 23.11 3.03 -8.30
C THR A 372 21.71 2.95 -7.74
N ILE A 373 21.24 1.73 -7.45
CA ILE A 373 19.90 1.45 -6.92
C ILE A 373 20.03 0.87 -5.52
N ASN A 374 19.36 1.48 -4.55
CA ASN A 374 19.33 1.03 -3.16
C ASN A 374 17.87 0.89 -2.70
N TYR A 375 17.51 -0.27 -2.16
CA TYR A 375 16.18 -0.52 -1.59
C TYR A 375 16.31 -0.78 -0.09
N LYS A 376 15.70 0.10 0.72
CA LYS A 376 15.67 -0.03 2.18
C LYS A 376 14.27 -0.45 2.63
N PRO A 377 14.04 -1.69 3.07
CA PRO A 377 12.74 -2.09 3.62
C PRO A 377 12.42 -1.28 4.88
N GLN A 378 11.16 -0.86 5.02
CA GLN A 378 10.67 -0.15 6.18
C GLN A 378 10.06 -1.17 7.16
N ILE A 379 10.88 -1.59 8.12
CA ILE A 379 10.47 -2.49 9.20
C ILE A 379 9.48 -1.80 10.10
N THR A 380 8.20 -1.99 9.80
CA THR A 380 7.09 -1.35 10.50
C THR A 380 6.48 -2.27 11.53
N VAL A 381 7.02 -3.49 11.71
CA VAL A 381 6.54 -4.41 12.74
C VAL A 381 6.78 -3.80 14.11
N LYS A 382 5.69 -3.33 14.70
CA LYS A 382 5.57 -2.98 16.10
C LYS A 382 4.44 -3.80 16.69
N HIS A 383 4.77 -4.67 17.64
CA HIS A 383 3.76 -5.47 18.34
C HIS A 383 4.10 -5.50 19.83
N LYS A 384 3.07 -5.39 20.67
CA LYS A 384 3.21 -5.32 22.13
C LYS A 384 2.19 -6.22 22.78
N GLY A 385 2.57 -6.82 23.89
CA GLY A 385 1.70 -7.71 24.64
C GLY A 385 2.46 -8.45 25.74
N PHE A 386 1.73 -9.22 26.53
CA PHE A 386 2.38 -10.11 27.49
C PHE A 386 2.83 -11.38 26.81
N LEU A 387 4.03 -11.83 27.16
CA LEU A 387 4.51 -13.18 26.88
C LEU A 387 5.05 -13.79 28.17
N THR A 388 4.75 -15.07 28.39
CA THR A 388 5.38 -15.85 29.43
C THR A 388 6.64 -16.49 28.87
N MET A 389 7.81 -16.07 29.33
CA MET A 389 9.12 -16.50 28.84
C MET A 389 9.68 -17.60 29.73
N PHE A 390 10.24 -18.64 29.13
CA PHE A 390 10.97 -19.67 29.86
C PHE A 390 12.40 -19.23 30.15
N GLU A 391 12.83 -19.38 31.39
CA GLU A 391 14.18 -19.07 31.86
C GLU A 391 14.74 -20.26 32.64
N ASP A 392 16.04 -20.51 32.49
CA ASP A 392 16.77 -21.44 33.36
C ASP A 392 17.18 -20.71 34.64
N VAL A 393 16.66 -21.17 35.77
CA VAL A 393 16.98 -20.67 37.10
C VAL A 393 17.70 -21.77 37.86
N SER A 394 19.04 -21.75 37.82
CA SER A 394 19.91 -22.70 38.53
C SER A 394 19.65 -24.17 38.20
N GLY A 395 19.41 -24.48 36.93
CA GLY A 395 19.13 -25.83 36.44
C GLY A 395 17.65 -26.21 36.46
N PHE A 396 16.78 -25.32 36.95
CA PHE A 396 15.34 -25.52 36.98
C PHE A 396 14.65 -24.58 36.00
N GLY A 397 13.71 -25.12 35.22
CA GLY A 397 12.91 -24.32 34.31
C GLY A 397 11.86 -23.49 35.04
N ALA A 398 11.86 -22.17 34.83
CA ALA A 398 10.86 -21.25 35.36
C ALA A 398 10.18 -20.47 34.22
N TRP A 399 8.92 -20.09 34.44
CA TRP A 399 8.15 -19.30 33.49
C TRP A 399 7.84 -17.92 34.08
N HIS A 400 8.31 -16.87 33.43
CA HIS A 400 8.10 -15.49 33.86
C HIS A 400 7.26 -14.72 32.86
N ARG A 401 6.12 -14.18 33.31
CA ARG A 401 5.29 -13.28 32.50
C ARG A 401 5.97 -11.92 32.38
N ARG A 402 6.20 -11.46 31.16
CA ARG A 402 6.88 -10.21 30.82
C ARG A 402 6.01 -9.38 29.88
N TRP A 403 6.10 -8.06 30.00
CA TRP A 403 5.59 -7.13 28.99
C TRP A 403 6.61 -7.03 27.87
N CYS A 404 6.26 -7.46 26.67
CA CYS A 404 7.16 -7.56 25.53
C CYS A 404 6.78 -6.55 24.46
N MET A 405 7.78 -5.99 23.79
CA MET A 405 7.62 -5.17 22.60
C MET A 405 8.61 -5.64 21.53
N LEU A 406 8.09 -6.03 20.38
CA LEU A 406 8.88 -6.26 19.17
C LEU A 406 8.87 -4.98 18.35
N GLU A 407 10.03 -4.38 18.12
CA GLU A 407 10.19 -3.18 17.29
C GLU A 407 11.52 -3.24 16.53
N LYS A 408 11.50 -2.92 15.23
CA LYS A 408 12.71 -2.85 14.37
C LYS A 408 13.58 -4.12 14.39
N GLY A 409 12.96 -5.29 14.55
CA GLY A 409 13.70 -6.56 14.60
C GLY A 409 14.35 -6.88 15.95
N VAL A 410 14.01 -6.16 17.02
CA VAL A 410 14.47 -6.46 18.37
C VAL A 410 13.26 -6.65 19.29
N LEU A 411 13.24 -7.73 20.06
CA LEU A 411 12.28 -7.93 21.14
C LEU A 411 12.88 -7.41 22.45
N VAL A 412 12.27 -6.39 23.04
CA VAL A 412 12.62 -5.87 24.37
C VAL A 412 11.51 -6.20 25.35
N TYR A 413 11.85 -6.44 26.62
CA TYR A 413 10.85 -6.82 27.60
C TYR A 413 11.09 -6.28 29.01
N TRP A 414 9.99 -6.04 29.72
CA TRP A 414 9.94 -5.51 31.09
C TRP A 414 9.08 -6.41 31.97
N LYS A 415 9.02 -6.09 33.27
CA LYS A 415 8.12 -6.78 34.19
C LYS A 415 6.67 -6.35 33.98
N TYR A 416 6.43 -5.06 33.76
CA TYR A 416 5.10 -4.48 33.60
C TYR A 416 5.05 -3.43 32.48
N PRO A 417 3.87 -3.12 31.91
CA PRO A 417 3.71 -2.11 30.86
C PRO A 417 4.17 -0.71 31.27
N ASP A 418 3.93 -0.32 32.51
CA ASP A 418 4.30 1.00 33.04
C ASP A 418 5.82 1.23 33.11
N ASP A 419 6.60 0.15 33.20
CA ASP A 419 8.06 0.23 33.25
C ASP A 419 8.65 0.64 31.88
N GLU A 420 7.92 0.41 30.78
CA GLU A 420 8.36 0.72 29.41
C GLU A 420 8.87 2.16 29.24
N LYS A 421 8.23 3.11 29.92
CA LYS A 421 8.56 4.55 29.85
C LYS A 421 9.40 5.04 31.03
N LYS A 422 9.63 4.20 32.04
CA LYS A 422 10.19 4.60 33.33
C LYS A 422 11.54 3.93 33.62
N LYS A 423 11.80 2.77 33.04
CA LYS A 423 12.95 1.93 33.35
C LYS A 423 13.54 1.32 32.08
N GLU A 424 14.82 0.97 32.17
CA GLU A 424 15.47 0.16 31.16
C GLU A 424 14.83 -1.25 31.07
N PRO A 425 14.81 -1.86 29.87
CA PRO A 425 14.31 -3.22 29.70
C PRO A 425 15.16 -4.21 30.49
N ILE A 426 14.53 -5.33 30.89
CA ILE A 426 15.22 -6.43 31.57
C ILE A 426 16.28 -7.03 30.64
N ASN A 427 15.92 -7.22 29.36
CA ASN A 427 16.85 -7.64 28.33
C ASN A 427 16.27 -7.36 26.93
N SER A 428 17.06 -7.64 25.90
CA SER A 428 16.71 -7.55 24.49
C SER A 428 17.12 -8.80 23.72
N ILE A 429 16.32 -9.22 22.75
CA ILE A 429 16.60 -10.31 21.82
C ILE A 429 16.66 -9.73 20.41
N ASP A 430 17.86 -9.69 19.83
CA ASP A 430 18.07 -9.16 18.48
C ASP A 430 17.86 -10.26 17.41
N LEU A 431 16.89 -10.06 16.53
CA LEU A 431 16.52 -11.03 15.50
C LEU A 431 17.50 -11.05 14.32
N ASN A 432 18.48 -10.13 14.24
CA ASN A 432 19.54 -10.21 13.22
C ASN A 432 20.37 -11.50 13.31
N TYR A 433 20.43 -12.06 14.52
CA TYR A 433 21.11 -13.30 14.88
C TYR A 433 20.16 -14.51 14.95
N CYS A 434 18.90 -14.35 14.52
CA CYS A 434 17.92 -15.43 14.56
C CYS A 434 18.20 -16.52 13.52
N ALA A 435 18.34 -17.75 13.99
CA ALA A 435 18.50 -18.95 13.17
C ALA A 435 17.15 -19.57 12.75
N THR A 436 16.05 -19.27 13.46
CA THR A 436 14.72 -19.80 13.15
C THR A 436 14.19 -19.26 11.82
N GLU A 437 13.91 -20.14 10.85
CA GLU A 437 13.39 -19.74 9.54
C GLU A 437 11.96 -19.19 9.60
N LYS A 438 11.07 -19.91 10.30
CA LYS A 438 9.67 -19.53 10.48
C LYS A 438 9.27 -19.79 11.92
N VAL A 439 8.80 -18.74 12.59
CA VAL A 439 8.26 -18.82 13.95
C VAL A 439 6.86 -19.39 13.89
N GLY A 440 6.59 -20.37 14.75
CA GLY A 440 5.32 -21.07 14.82
C GLY A 440 5.17 -21.85 16.13
N PRO A 441 4.05 -22.56 16.31
CA PRO A 441 3.83 -23.35 17.51
C PRO A 441 4.92 -24.41 17.67
N VAL A 442 5.45 -24.52 18.88
CA VAL A 442 6.47 -25.52 19.20
C VAL A 442 5.83 -26.90 19.40
N SER A 443 6.54 -27.97 19.04
CA SER A 443 6.09 -29.35 19.28
C SER A 443 5.90 -29.61 20.79
N ARG A 444 4.90 -30.43 21.14
CA ARG A 444 4.66 -30.85 22.53
C ARG A 444 5.79 -31.68 23.12
N GLU A 445 6.63 -32.28 22.28
CA GLU A 445 7.85 -32.97 22.70
C GLU A 445 8.92 -32.01 23.25
N ILE A 446 8.94 -30.77 22.76
CA ILE A 446 9.87 -29.73 23.21
C ILE A 446 9.26 -28.98 24.39
N CYS A 447 7.97 -28.66 24.35
CA CYS A 447 7.30 -27.93 25.40
C CYS A 447 5.83 -28.31 25.54
N ALA A 448 5.43 -28.77 26.73
CA ALA A 448 4.03 -29.11 27.03
C ALA A 448 3.13 -27.88 27.25
N ARG A 449 3.70 -26.68 27.48
CA ARG A 449 2.93 -25.46 27.76
C ARG A 449 2.17 -25.02 26.51
N LEU A 450 0.88 -24.76 26.66
CA LEU A 450 0.02 -24.28 25.58
C LEU A 450 0.51 -22.93 25.04
N ASN A 451 0.11 -22.65 23.80
CA ASN A 451 0.35 -21.37 23.13
C ASN A 451 1.84 -20.97 23.04
N THR A 452 2.75 -21.95 23.08
CA THR A 452 4.20 -21.73 23.08
C THR A 452 4.77 -21.76 21.66
N PHE A 453 5.72 -20.87 21.39
CA PHE A 453 6.56 -20.84 20.21
C PHE A 453 8.03 -20.72 20.63
N LEU A 454 8.95 -21.07 19.71
CA LEU A 454 10.39 -21.10 19.94
C LEU A 454 11.09 -20.16 18.96
N ILE A 455 12.04 -19.38 19.48
CA ILE A 455 12.98 -18.58 18.69
C ILE A 455 14.40 -18.99 19.10
N GLU A 456 15.23 -19.29 18.12
CA GLU A 456 16.63 -19.66 18.32
C GLU A 456 17.54 -18.54 17.81
N ILE A 457 18.38 -18.00 18.69
CA ILE A 457 19.40 -17.02 18.36
C ILE A 457 20.75 -17.71 18.30
N GLU A 458 21.48 -17.51 17.21
CA GLU A 458 22.82 -18.06 17.01
C GLU A 458 23.85 -16.94 17.01
N ARG A 459 24.83 -17.04 17.92
CA ARG A 459 25.97 -16.12 17.99
C ARG A 459 27.28 -16.88 18.21
N ASP A 460 28.39 -16.18 18.07
CA ASP A 460 29.70 -16.74 18.40
C ASP A 460 29.76 -17.11 19.90
N ALA A 461 30.42 -18.24 20.17
CA ALA A 461 30.56 -18.75 21.52
C ALA A 461 31.47 -17.84 22.36
N GLN A 462 30.99 -17.45 23.54
CA GLN A 462 31.76 -16.65 24.49
C GLN A 462 32.28 -17.49 25.66
N PRO A 463 33.40 -17.11 26.31
CA PRO A 463 34.00 -17.89 27.39
C PRO A 463 33.04 -18.20 28.56
N GLN A 464 32.13 -17.28 28.85
CA GLN A 464 31.14 -17.38 29.92
C GLN A 464 29.89 -18.21 29.56
N ASP A 465 29.76 -18.68 28.31
CA ASP A 465 28.61 -19.48 27.91
C ASP A 465 28.65 -20.84 28.60
N LYS A 466 27.61 -21.12 29.40
CA LYS A 466 27.39 -22.41 30.06
C LYS A 466 26.19 -23.10 29.42
N GLU A 467 26.31 -24.41 29.21
CA GLU A 467 25.14 -25.21 28.83
C GLU A 467 24.07 -25.11 29.92
N SER A 468 22.84 -24.94 29.46
CA SER A 468 21.64 -24.74 30.30
C SER A 468 20.44 -25.25 29.53
N LEU A 469 19.26 -25.24 30.16
CA LEU A 469 18.01 -25.66 29.51
C LEU A 469 17.67 -24.80 28.26
N VAL A 470 18.23 -23.59 28.19
CA VAL A 470 18.00 -22.63 27.10
C VAL A 470 19.25 -22.31 26.28
N THR A 471 20.44 -22.75 26.68
CA THR A 471 21.69 -22.44 25.96
C THR A 471 22.40 -23.71 25.55
N ILE A 472 22.63 -23.86 24.24
CA ILE A 472 23.29 -25.02 23.63
C ILE A 472 24.59 -24.56 22.99
N ARG A 473 25.72 -25.18 23.36
CA ARG A 473 27.01 -24.90 22.72
C ARG A 473 27.24 -25.87 21.57
N LYS A 474 27.56 -25.32 20.39
CA LYS A 474 27.83 -26.09 19.17
C LYS A 474 29.18 -25.66 18.59
N GLY A 475 30.25 -26.20 19.17
CA GLY A 475 31.62 -25.88 18.75
C GLY A 475 31.94 -24.40 18.95
N LYS A 476 32.16 -23.68 17.85
CA LYS A 476 32.47 -22.23 17.87
C LYS A 476 31.24 -21.32 18.02
N LYS A 477 30.04 -21.89 18.06
CA LYS A 477 28.78 -21.15 18.13
C LYS A 477 27.97 -21.51 19.39
N THR A 478 27.17 -20.57 19.86
CA THR A 478 26.21 -20.77 20.95
C THR A 478 24.81 -20.46 20.43
N ILE A 479 23.88 -21.39 20.65
CA ILE A 479 22.46 -21.24 20.32
C ILE A 479 21.70 -20.95 21.62
N ILE A 480 20.95 -19.86 21.65
CA ILE A 480 20.07 -19.48 22.75
C ILE A 480 18.63 -19.72 22.31
N ARG A 481 17.92 -20.59 23.02
CA ARG A 481 16.52 -20.98 22.81
C ARG A 481 15.62 -20.13 23.69
N HIS A 482 14.77 -19.33 23.06
CA HIS A 482 13.73 -18.55 23.72
C HIS A 482 12.38 -19.21 23.51
N LEU A 483 11.88 -19.90 24.54
CA LEU A 483 10.50 -20.42 24.58
C LEU A 483 9.58 -19.33 25.13
N LEU A 484 8.56 -18.96 24.35
CA LEU A 484 7.66 -17.85 24.59
C LEU A 484 6.22 -18.34 24.48
N SER A 485 5.40 -18.09 25.49
CA SER A 485 4.01 -18.54 25.57
C SER A 485 3.06 -17.34 25.67
N ALA A 486 2.12 -17.24 24.74
CA ALA A 486 1.05 -16.23 24.78
C ALA A 486 -0.13 -16.72 25.64
N ASP A 487 -1.01 -15.81 26.07
CA ASP A 487 -2.13 -16.19 26.93
C ASP A 487 -3.20 -16.95 26.15
N THR A 488 -3.45 -16.51 24.92
CA THR A 488 -4.44 -17.09 24.03
C THR A 488 -3.81 -17.67 22.77
N LYS A 489 -4.58 -18.48 22.05
CA LYS A 489 -4.15 -19.04 20.77
C LYS A 489 -4.03 -17.94 19.72
N GLU A 490 -4.94 -16.98 19.78
CA GLU A 490 -5.06 -15.82 18.90
C GLU A 490 -3.83 -14.92 19.08
N GLU A 491 -3.48 -14.55 20.32
CA GLU A 491 -2.26 -13.80 20.62
C GLU A 491 -1.00 -14.54 20.15
N ARG A 492 -0.93 -15.86 20.31
CA ARG A 492 0.21 -16.63 19.79
C ARG A 492 0.35 -16.47 18.27
N ILE A 493 -0.77 -16.54 17.55
CA ILE A 493 -0.78 -16.37 16.09
C ILE A 493 -0.29 -14.97 15.73
N GLU A 494 -0.82 -13.94 16.39
CA GLU A 494 -0.39 -12.55 16.18
C GLU A 494 1.11 -12.35 16.44
N TRP A 495 1.63 -12.89 17.55
CA TRP A 495 3.06 -12.85 17.86
C TRP A 495 3.90 -13.58 16.81
N CYS A 496 3.52 -14.80 16.41
CA CYS A 496 4.23 -15.55 15.38
C CYS A 496 4.25 -14.78 14.05
N ASP A 497 3.13 -14.17 13.66
CA ASP A 497 3.04 -13.36 12.44
C ASP A 497 3.90 -12.10 12.53
N ALA A 498 3.92 -11.42 13.68
CA ALA A 498 4.78 -10.27 13.91
C ALA A 498 6.27 -10.65 13.78
N PHE A 499 6.71 -11.74 14.44
CA PHE A 499 8.08 -12.23 14.31
C PHE A 499 8.43 -12.61 12.87
N ASN A 500 7.55 -13.34 12.19
CA ASN A 500 7.77 -13.75 10.79
C ASN A 500 7.87 -12.55 9.85
N LYS A 501 7.05 -11.51 10.05
CA LYS A 501 7.15 -10.25 9.30
C LYS A 501 8.49 -9.57 9.54
N ALA A 502 8.94 -9.46 10.80
CA ALA A 502 10.22 -8.84 11.14
C ALA A 502 11.42 -9.62 10.58
N LEU A 503 11.40 -10.96 10.64
CA LEU A 503 12.47 -11.81 10.10
C LEU A 503 12.55 -11.72 8.57
N ALA A 504 11.41 -11.69 7.88
CA ALA A 504 11.37 -11.52 6.43
C ALA A 504 12.02 -10.18 6.02
N ALA A 505 11.73 -9.12 6.76
CA ALA A 505 12.28 -7.80 6.52
C ALA A 505 13.81 -7.74 6.70
N LEU A 506 14.31 -8.27 7.81
CA LEU A 506 15.75 -8.30 8.09
C LEU A 506 16.51 -9.10 7.03
N ARG A 507 15.93 -10.21 6.54
CA ARG A 507 16.54 -11.04 5.49
C ARG A 507 16.55 -10.38 4.11
N LEU A 508 15.61 -9.47 3.81
CA LEU A 508 15.63 -8.68 2.57
C LEU A 508 16.67 -7.55 2.60
N SER A 509 17.11 -7.15 3.80
CA SER A 509 18.11 -6.08 3.99
C SER A 509 19.56 -6.56 3.99
N LYS A 510 19.79 -7.88 4.07
CA LYS A 510 21.10 -8.52 3.91
C LYS A 510 21.32 -8.86 2.43
#